data_AF-A0A3D5YG28-F1
#
_entry.id   AF-A0A3D5YG28-F1
#
_cell.length_a   1.000
_cell.length_b   1.000
_cell.length_c   1.000
_cell.angle_alpha   90.00
_cell.angle_beta   90.00
_cell.angle_gamma   90.00
#
_symmetry.space_group_name_H-M   'P 1'
#
loop_
_entity.id
_entity.type
_entity.pdbx_description
1 polymer ?
#
loop_
_entity_poly.entity_id
_entity_poly.type
_entity_poly.pdbx_seq_one_letter_code
_entity_poly.pdbx_strand_id
1 'polypeptide(L)' 'MVISQRLVKDDELTSIQIEEHEIEVADTKLGPEQTTNDIPGVSMSKLRNLDEDGIIRIGSRVK' A
#
# COMPACT_ATOMS: atom_id res chain seq x y z
N MET A 1 -1.19 7.96 32.85
CA MET A 1 -0.69 9.04 31.98
C MET A 1 -1.87 9.90 31.57
N VAL A 2 -1.82 11.20 31.81
CA VAL A 2 -2.86 12.16 31.38
C VAL A 2 -2.18 13.13 30.42
N ILE A 3 -2.75 13.31 29.22
CA ILE A 3 -2.20 14.15 28.16
C ILE A 3 -3.24 15.22 27.82
N SER A 4 -2.80 16.47 27.67
CA SER A 4 -3.67 17.57 27.28
C SER A 4 -4.11 17.43 25.82
N GLN A 5 -5.40 17.62 25.54
CA GLN A 5 -5.95 17.60 24.17
C GLN A 5 -5.33 18.70 23.28
N ARG A 6 -4.76 19.75 23.87
CA ARG A 6 -4.05 20.81 23.14
C ARG A 6 -2.90 20.24 22.30
N LEU A 7 -2.18 19.23 22.82
CA LEU A 7 -1.02 18.64 22.15
C LEU A 7 -1.36 17.95 20.83
N VAL A 8 -2.59 17.44 20.70
CA VAL A 8 -3.10 16.87 19.44
C VAL A 8 -3.57 17.96 18.48
N LYS A 9 -4.20 19.03 19.01
CA LYS A 9 -4.71 20.14 18.19
C LYS A 9 -3.58 20.95 17.53
N ASP A 10 -2.45 21.05 18.22
CA ASP A 10 -1.29 21.83 17.78
C ASP A 10 -0.25 20.96 17.05
N ASP A 11 -0.57 19.68 16.77
CA ASP A 11 0.32 18.70 16.13
C ASP A 11 1.70 18.54 16.82
N GLU A 12 1.83 18.91 18.10
CA GLU A 12 3.11 18.92 18.85
C GLU A 12 3.73 17.53 18.98
N LEU A 13 2.91 16.47 18.92
CA LEU A 13 3.34 15.07 19.02
C LEU A 13 3.08 14.27 17.72
N THR A 14 2.79 14.94 16.61
CA THR A 14 2.53 14.29 15.32
C THR A 14 3.86 13.92 14.63
N SER A 15 3.97 12.71 14.11
CA SER A 15 5.14 12.23 13.37
C SER A 15 4.76 11.59 12.04
N ILE A 16 5.70 11.63 11.09
CA ILE A 16 5.59 10.94 9.81
C ILE A 16 6.54 9.74 9.85
N GLN A 17 6.00 8.57 9.53
CA GLN A 17 6.77 7.33 9.39
C GLN A 17 6.66 6.85 7.95
N ILE A 18 7.79 6.43 7.38
CA ILE A 18 7.89 5.89 6.02
C ILE A 18 8.32 4.43 6.17
N GLU A 19 7.57 3.53 5.55
CA GLU A 19 7.87 2.10 5.49
C GLU A 19 8.14 1.72 4.04
N GLU A 20 9.13 0.87 3.84
CA GLU A 20 9.51 0.33 2.53
C GLU A 20 9.00 -1.11 2.41
N HIS A 21 8.31 -1.39 1.32
CA HIS A 21 7.80 -2.72 0.99
C HIS A 21 8.36 -3.14 -0.36
N GLU A 22 9.15 -4.21 -0.36
CA GLU A 22 9.76 -4.77 -1.57
C GLU A 22 9.17 -6.15 -1.88
N ILE A 23 9.03 -6.45 -3.16
CA ILE A 23 8.64 -7.77 -3.66
C ILE A 23 9.39 -8.07 -4.96
N GLU A 24 9.81 -9.31 -5.13
CA GLU A 24 10.50 -9.79 -6.33
C GLU A 24 9.59 -10.75 -7.09
N VAL A 25 9.66 -10.67 -8.43
CA VAL A 25 8.95 -11.59 -9.34
C VAL A 25 9.92 -12.70 -9.71
N ALA A 26 9.61 -13.94 -9.32
CA ALA A 26 10.53 -15.05 -9.49
C ALA A 26 10.13 -16.01 -10.63
N ASP A 27 11.14 -16.62 -11.24
CA ASP A 27 10.94 -17.78 -12.12
C ASP A 27 10.72 -19.04 -11.30
N THR A 28 9.56 -19.68 -11.46
CA THR A 28 9.25 -20.95 -10.80
C THR A 28 9.32 -22.11 -11.79
N LYS A 29 9.37 -23.34 -11.26
CA LYS A 29 9.29 -24.56 -12.10
C LYS A 29 7.98 -24.68 -12.88
N LEU A 30 6.93 -23.97 -12.46
CA LEU A 30 5.62 -23.97 -13.10
C LEU A 30 5.46 -22.79 -14.09
N GLY A 31 6.46 -21.92 -14.20
CA GLY A 31 6.46 -20.73 -15.03
C GLY A 31 6.91 -19.47 -14.27
N PRO A 32 7.17 -18.37 -14.99
CA PRO A 32 7.46 -17.07 -14.39
C PRO A 32 6.24 -16.54 -13.63
N GLU A 33 6.47 -15.98 -12.45
CA GLU A 33 5.49 -15.09 -11.82
C GLU A 33 5.32 -13.82 -12.68
N GLN A 34 4.18 -13.13 -12.52
CA GLN A 34 3.89 -11.90 -13.27
C GLN A 34 3.21 -10.89 -12.36
N THR A 35 3.68 -9.64 -12.42
CA THR A 35 2.94 -8.50 -11.87
C THR A 35 1.80 -8.16 -12.83
N THR A 36 0.58 -8.07 -12.31
CA THR A 36 -0.61 -7.78 -13.11
C THR A 36 -1.71 -7.17 -12.25
N ASN A 37 -2.59 -6.38 -12.87
CA ASN A 37 -3.81 -5.89 -12.24
C ASN A 37 -5.00 -6.85 -12.40
N ASP A 38 -4.85 -7.92 -13.17
CA ASP A 38 -5.88 -8.96 -13.34
C ASP A 38 -5.71 -10.06 -12.29
N ILE A 39 -6.27 -9.83 -11.10
CA ILE A 39 -6.13 -10.74 -9.96
C ILE A 39 -7.37 -11.62 -9.82
N PRO A 40 -7.27 -12.95 -10.00
CA PRO A 40 -8.40 -13.86 -9.92
C PRO A 40 -9.09 -13.80 -8.56
N GLY A 41 -10.43 -13.72 -8.57
CA GLY A 41 -11.25 -13.74 -7.34
C GLY A 41 -11.21 -12.44 -6.52
N VAL A 42 -10.56 -11.37 -7.01
CA VAL A 42 -10.53 -10.07 -6.34
C VAL A 42 -11.54 -9.11 -6.98
N SER A 43 -12.27 -8.36 -6.15
CA SER A 43 -13.25 -7.40 -6.63
C SER A 43 -12.57 -6.16 -7.25
N MET A 44 -13.16 -5.62 -8.33
CA MET A 44 -12.67 -4.40 -9.01
C MET A 44 -12.48 -3.21 -8.05
N SER A 45 -13.29 -3.12 -6.99
CA SER A 45 -13.16 -2.09 -5.97
C SER A 45 -11.81 -2.10 -5.26
N LYS A 46 -11.20 -3.29 -5.07
CA LYS A 46 -9.89 -3.46 -4.43
C LYS A 46 -8.74 -3.18 -5.40
N LEU A 47 -8.95 -3.42 -6.69
CA LEU A 47 -7.97 -3.21 -7.75
C LEU A 47 -7.94 -1.76 -8.26
N ARG A 48 -8.88 -0.92 -7.81
CA ARG A 48 -9.09 0.45 -8.32
C ARG A 48 -7.86 1.37 -8.22
N ASN A 49 -6.93 1.08 -7.32
CA ASN A 49 -5.71 1.86 -7.12
C ASN A 49 -4.49 1.29 -7.85
N LEU A 50 -4.61 0.14 -8.50
CA LEU A 50 -3.54 -0.43 -9.32
C LEU A 50 -3.51 0.27 -10.70
N ASP A 51 -2.34 0.33 -11.30
CA ASP A 51 -2.15 0.70 -12.69
C ASP A 51 -2.21 -0.51 -13.63
N GLU A 52 -1.79 -0.34 -14.89
CA GLU A 52 -1.84 -1.38 -15.91
C GLU A 52 -0.88 -2.53 -15.62
N ASP A 53 0.23 -2.25 -14.93
CA ASP A 53 1.26 -3.23 -14.58
C ASP A 53 0.99 -3.91 -13.23
N GLY A 54 -0.10 -3.57 -12.54
CA GLY A 54 -0.42 -4.10 -11.21
C GLY A 54 0.30 -3.40 -10.06
N ILE A 55 0.85 -2.20 -10.28
CA ILE A 55 1.55 -1.39 -9.29
C ILE A 55 0.60 -0.36 -8.70
N ILE A 56 0.73 -0.08 -7.40
CA ILE A 56 -0.11 0.92 -6.74
C ILE A 56 0.25 2.34 -7.21
N ARG A 57 -0.76 3.13 -7.57
CA ARG A 57 -0.56 4.51 -8.01
C ARG A 57 -0.08 5.41 -6.87
N ILE A 58 0.89 6.27 -7.15
CA ILE A 58 1.39 7.28 -6.21
C ILE A 58 0.22 8.15 -5.68
N GLY A 59 0.21 8.38 -4.37
CA GLY A 59 -0.84 9.15 -3.69
C GLY A 59 -2.10 8.32 -3.35
N SER A 60 -2.13 7.03 -3.68
CA SER A 60 -3.20 6.13 -3.23
C SER A 60 -3.13 5.89 -1.73
N ARG A 61 -4.27 6.01 -1.05
CA ARG A 61 -4.36 5.71 0.38
C ARG A 61 -4.57 4.21 0.58
N VAL A 62 -3.53 3.54 1.06
CA VAL A 62 -3.58 2.15 1.56
C VAL A 62 -4.05 2.13 3.02
N LYS A 63 -4.76 1.08 3.40
CA LYS A 63 -5.33 0.86 4.74
C LYS A 63 -4.95 -0.52 5.23
#